data_AF-A0A1M5IT72-F1
#
_entry.id   AF-A0A1M5IT72-F1
#
_cell.length_a   1.000
_cell.length_b   1.000
_cell.length_c   1.000
_cell.angle_alpha   90.00
_cell.angle_beta   90.00
_cell.angle_gamma   90.00
#
_symmetry.space_group_name_H-M   'P 1'
#
loop_
_entity.id
_entity.type
_entity.pdbx_description
1 polymer ?
#
loop_
_entity_poly.entity_id
_entity_poly.type
_entity_poly.pdbx_seq_one_letter_code
_entity_poly.pdbx_strand_id
1 'polypeptide(L)'
;MTSKWMTENEKTALKASMDKLAGLRALKNTENVYDAFDAYKNFKDAIGNYNSDMAYISCLMAKKWLIKRFGNHVSDSLDVSQKSQSAKGFDIELRECDIVGEIKNTVPCKKKDDGFGAQQIASIDSDLQKLRNSGVKNKFFFVTDKKCFDNLKDEKFKQKLKGIELVPLFNEKEA
;
A
#
# COMPACT_ATOMS: atom_id res chain seq x y z
N MET A 1 26.05 1.19 5.64
CA MET A 1 25.37 1.08 6.94
C MET A 1 23.88 1.09 6.68
N THR A 2 23.20 -0.06 6.77
CA THR A 2 21.74 -0.15 6.65
C THR A 2 21.12 0.53 7.86
N SER A 3 20.77 1.80 7.70
CA SER A 3 19.93 2.55 8.64
C SER A 3 18.73 1.70 9.01
N LYS A 4 18.45 1.58 10.31
CA LYS A 4 17.33 0.81 10.87
C LYS A 4 16.03 1.55 10.56
N TRP A 5 15.61 1.54 9.30
CA TRP A 5 14.50 2.36 8.78
C TRP A 5 13.11 1.84 9.22
N MET A 6 13.05 0.58 9.67
CA MET A 6 11.87 -0.02 10.31
C MET A 6 12.07 -0.12 11.82
N THR A 7 11.01 0.17 12.57
CA THR A 7 10.91 -0.13 14.00
C THR A 7 10.87 -1.65 14.22
N GLU A 8 11.14 -2.12 15.45
CA GLU A 8 11.01 -3.55 15.77
C GLU A 8 9.55 -4.03 15.68
N ASN A 9 8.59 -3.16 16.01
CA ASN A 9 7.17 -3.45 15.83
C ASN A 9 6.84 -3.63 14.35
N GLU A 10 7.37 -2.77 13.48
CA GLU A 10 7.12 -2.86 12.04
C GLU A 10 7.68 -4.15 11.44
N LYS A 11 8.89 -4.55 11.87
CA LYS A 11 9.51 -5.82 11.47
C LYS A 11 8.70 -7.03 11.94
N THR A 12 8.22 -6.99 13.19
CA THR A 12 7.42 -8.05 13.78
C THR A 12 6.09 -8.21 13.04
N ALA A 13 5.39 -7.10 12.76
CA ALA A 13 4.16 -7.11 12.00
C ALA A 13 4.36 -7.60 10.55
N LEU A 14 5.43 -7.16 9.88
CA LEU A 14 5.77 -7.63 8.54
C LEU A 14 6.02 -9.15 8.53
N LYS A 15 6.79 -9.65 9.50
CA LYS A 15 7.04 -11.09 9.65
C LYS A 15 5.74 -11.87 9.85
N ALA A 16 4.85 -11.38 10.71
CA ALA A 16 3.55 -12.02 10.94
C ALA A 16 2.70 -12.08 9.66
N SER A 17 2.67 -11.02 8.84
CA SER A 17 2.00 -11.04 7.53
C SER A 17 2.62 -12.07 6.58
N MET A 18 3.93 -12.22 6.58
CA MET A 18 4.64 -13.21 5.75
C MET A 18 4.41 -14.65 6.23
N ASP A 19 4.36 -14.89 7.53
CA ASP A 19 4.17 -16.22 8.12
C ASP A 19 2.78 -16.80 7.79
N LYS A 20 1.75 -15.96 7.63
CA LYS A 20 0.41 -16.39 7.15
C LYS A 20 0.47 -17.07 5.77
N LEU A 21 1.42 -16.69 4.93
CA LEU A 21 1.61 -17.25 3.59
C LEU A 21 2.47 -18.52 3.61
N ALA A 22 3.13 -18.86 4.73
CA ALA A 22 3.95 -20.06 4.84
C ALA A 22 3.11 -21.35 4.74
N GLY A 23 1.88 -21.33 5.27
CA GLY A 23 0.93 -22.45 5.20
C GLY A 23 0.55 -22.86 3.77
N LEU A 24 0.61 -21.92 2.81
CA LEU A 24 0.36 -22.20 1.39
C LEU A 24 1.43 -23.10 0.76
N ARG A 25 2.65 -23.11 1.30
CA ARG A 25 3.72 -23.98 0.78
C ARG A 25 3.51 -25.44 1.14
N ALA A 26 2.78 -25.72 2.23
CA ALA A 26 2.48 -27.07 2.69
C ALA A 26 1.42 -27.80 1.83
N LEU A 27 0.66 -27.07 1.00
CA LEU A 27 -0.42 -27.61 0.16
C LEU A 27 0.07 -28.53 -0.97
N LYS A 28 1.36 -28.52 -1.31
CA LYS A 28 1.79 -29.02 -2.62
C LYS A 28 1.74 -30.55 -2.80
N ASN A 29 1.57 -31.36 -1.74
CA ASN A 29 1.75 -32.82 -1.83
C ASN A 29 0.91 -33.69 -0.85
N THR A 30 -0.32 -33.32 -0.45
CA THR A 30 -1.14 -34.23 0.41
C THR A 30 -2.24 -34.93 -0.39
N GLU A 31 -2.41 -36.24 -0.17
CA GLU A 31 -3.54 -37.05 -0.67
C GLU A 31 -4.63 -37.23 0.41
N ASN A 32 -4.42 -36.72 1.63
CA ASN A 32 -5.37 -36.81 2.73
C ASN A 32 -6.37 -35.66 2.67
N VAL A 33 -7.67 -36.00 2.62
CA VAL A 33 -8.78 -35.03 2.52
C VAL A 33 -8.88 -34.09 3.73
N TYR A 34 -8.51 -34.55 4.93
CA TYR A 34 -8.54 -33.73 6.14
C TYR A 34 -7.41 -32.70 6.13
N ASP A 35 -6.21 -33.11 5.74
CA ASP A 35 -5.06 -32.21 5.59
C ASP A 35 -5.33 -31.15 4.51
N ALA A 36 -5.99 -31.55 3.41
CA ALA A 36 -6.42 -30.63 2.37
C ALA A 36 -7.42 -29.61 2.92
N PHE A 37 -8.44 -30.06 3.66
CA PHE A 37 -9.45 -29.18 4.26
C PHE A 37 -8.84 -28.16 5.23
N ASP A 38 -7.95 -28.61 6.13
CA ASP A 38 -7.26 -27.72 7.07
C ASP A 38 -6.38 -26.70 6.37
N ALA A 39 -5.70 -27.10 5.30
CA ALA A 39 -4.89 -26.19 4.51
C ALA A 39 -5.75 -25.15 3.75
N TYR A 40 -6.92 -25.53 3.21
CA TYR A 40 -7.88 -24.57 2.62
C TYR A 40 -8.47 -23.62 3.66
N LYS A 41 -8.72 -24.10 4.89
CA LYS A 41 -9.18 -23.24 6.00
C LYS A 41 -8.12 -22.21 6.38
N ASN A 42 -6.87 -22.64 6.53
CA ASN A 42 -5.74 -21.75 6.81
C ASN A 42 -5.53 -20.72 5.67
N PHE A 43 -5.69 -21.15 4.41
CA PHE A 43 -5.64 -20.24 3.27
C PHE A 43 -6.77 -19.20 3.29
N LYS A 44 -8.00 -19.63 3.62
CA LYS A 44 -9.15 -18.73 3.76
C LYS A 44 -8.89 -17.68 4.84
N ASP A 45 -8.34 -18.09 5.99
CA ASP A 45 -8.01 -17.18 7.08
C ASP A 45 -6.89 -16.19 6.70
N ALA A 46 -5.90 -16.66 5.93
CA ALA A 46 -4.86 -15.80 5.35
C ALA A 46 -5.44 -14.79 4.34
N ILE A 47 -6.32 -15.22 3.44
CA ILE A 47 -7.02 -14.34 2.49
C ILE A 47 -7.89 -13.31 3.22
N GLY A 48 -8.56 -13.70 4.31
CA GLY A 48 -9.40 -12.81 5.09
C GLY A 48 -8.67 -11.55 5.57
N ASN A 49 -7.35 -11.67 5.81
CA ASN A 49 -6.49 -10.57 6.24
C ASN A 49 -5.65 -9.95 5.12
N TYR A 50 -5.71 -10.49 3.89
CA TYR A 50 -4.85 -10.10 2.78
C TYR A 50 -4.93 -8.60 2.46
N ASN A 51 -6.12 -8.02 2.45
CA ASN A 51 -6.28 -6.59 2.15
C ASN A 51 -5.59 -5.71 3.20
N SER A 52 -5.67 -6.09 4.48
CA SER A 52 -5.01 -5.36 5.56
C SER A 52 -3.49 -5.53 5.51
N ASP A 53 -3.01 -6.76 5.25
CA ASP A 53 -1.58 -7.04 5.08
C ASP A 53 -1.01 -6.26 3.88
N MET A 54 -1.73 -6.21 2.75
CA MET A 54 -1.35 -5.41 1.58
C MET A 54 -1.31 -3.92 1.88
N ALA A 55 -2.31 -3.37 2.58
CA ALA A 55 -2.32 -1.96 2.97
C ALA A 55 -1.12 -1.63 3.86
N TYR A 56 -0.84 -2.46 4.86
CA TYR A 56 0.30 -2.32 5.75
C TYR A 56 1.64 -2.35 5.01
N ILE A 57 1.86 -3.36 4.15
CA ILE A 57 3.10 -3.48 3.35
C ILE A 57 3.26 -2.26 2.43
N SER A 58 2.17 -1.77 1.85
CA SER A 58 2.22 -0.61 0.95
C SER A 58 2.56 0.68 1.70
N CYS A 59 2.10 0.83 2.95
CA CYS A 59 2.53 1.92 3.83
C CYS A 59 4.03 1.84 4.16
N LEU A 60 4.58 0.64 4.41
CA LEU A 60 6.03 0.47 4.59
C LEU A 60 6.82 0.85 3.34
N MET A 61 6.34 0.49 2.15
CA MET A 61 6.95 0.89 0.87
C MET A 61 6.95 2.41 0.71
N ALA A 62 5.83 3.07 1.01
CA ALA A 62 5.73 4.54 1.01
C ALA A 62 6.68 5.18 2.03
N LYS A 63 6.76 4.65 3.26
CA LYS A 63 7.72 5.08 4.29
C LYS A 63 9.15 5.01 3.78
N LYS A 64 9.55 3.89 3.17
CA LYS A 64 10.90 3.73 2.61
C LYS A 64 11.21 4.75 1.53
N TRP A 65 10.26 5.01 0.62
CA TRP A 65 10.40 6.05 -0.40
C TRP A 65 10.53 7.46 0.21
N LEU A 66 9.72 7.77 1.23
CA LEU A 66 9.78 9.05 1.92
C LEU A 66 11.11 9.25 2.66
N ILE A 67 11.65 8.21 3.29
CA ILE A 67 12.99 8.25 3.91
C ILE A 67 14.06 8.55 2.87
N LYS A 68 13.98 7.94 1.69
CA LYS A 68 14.93 8.21 0.59
C LYS A 68 14.84 9.66 0.10
N ARG A 69 13.64 10.24 0.11
CA ARG A 69 13.38 11.61 -0.37
C ARG A 69 13.69 12.70 0.65
N PHE A 70 13.26 12.50 1.89
CA PHE A 70 13.28 13.52 2.95
C PHE A 70 14.33 13.23 4.02
N GLY A 71 14.83 12.00 4.12
CA GLY A 71 15.86 11.60 5.07
C GLY A 71 15.34 10.76 6.24
N ASN A 72 16.25 10.35 7.13
CA ASN A 72 15.96 9.39 8.20
C ASN A 72 14.98 9.90 9.26
N HIS A 73 14.78 11.21 9.41
CA HIS A 73 13.82 11.75 10.38
C HIS A 73 12.38 11.29 10.13
N VAL A 74 12.04 10.92 8.88
CA VAL A 74 10.76 10.28 8.56
C VAL A 74 10.61 8.93 9.28
N SER A 75 11.72 8.19 9.46
CA SER A 75 11.71 6.91 10.16
C SER A 75 11.32 7.07 11.63
N ASP A 76 11.77 8.15 12.26
CA ASP A 76 11.53 8.46 13.67
C ASP A 76 10.09 8.95 13.90
N SER A 77 9.51 9.66 12.93
CA SER A 77 8.17 10.26 13.07
C SER A 77 7.02 9.39 12.57
N LEU A 78 7.27 8.43 11.67
CA LEU A 78 6.23 7.56 11.13
C LEU A 78 6.46 6.11 11.57
N ASP A 79 5.65 5.63 12.52
CA ASP A 79 5.52 4.20 12.81
C ASP A 79 4.22 3.66 12.21
N VAL A 80 4.34 2.92 11.10
CA VAL A 80 3.20 2.36 10.37
C VAL A 80 2.43 1.36 11.22
N SER A 81 3.09 0.70 12.19
CA SER A 81 2.46 -0.29 13.06
C SER A 81 1.46 0.31 14.05
N GLN A 82 1.56 1.61 14.35
CA GLN A 82 0.66 2.30 15.28
C GLN A 82 -0.69 2.64 14.66
N LYS A 83 -0.80 2.62 13.33
CA LYS A 83 -2.03 2.98 12.65
C LYS A 83 -2.99 1.79 12.64
N SER A 84 -4.11 1.92 13.36
CA SER A 84 -5.14 0.89 13.38
C SER A 84 -5.71 0.65 11.97
N GLN A 85 -6.10 -0.59 11.69
CA GLN A 85 -6.83 -0.90 10.46
C GLN A 85 -8.10 -0.04 10.38
N SER A 86 -8.38 0.52 9.20
CA SER A 86 -9.50 1.43 8.97
C SER A 86 -9.48 2.74 9.77
N ALA A 87 -8.31 3.14 10.32
CA ALA A 87 -8.15 4.46 10.93
C ALA A 87 -8.59 5.56 9.95
N LYS A 88 -9.41 6.49 10.44
CA LYS A 88 -9.79 7.68 9.67
C LYS A 88 -8.55 8.53 9.41
N GLY A 89 -8.43 9.10 8.20
CA GLY A 89 -7.32 9.97 7.82
C GLY A 89 -6.60 9.46 6.57
N PHE A 90 -5.46 10.08 6.27
CA PHE A 90 -4.60 9.71 5.15
C PHE A 90 -3.84 8.43 5.44
N ASP A 91 -3.59 7.60 4.43
CA ASP A 91 -2.70 6.43 4.54
C ASP A 91 -1.35 6.79 5.17
N ILE A 92 -0.78 7.92 4.77
CA ILE A 92 0.42 8.53 5.34
C ILE A 92 0.09 9.93 5.85
N GLU A 93 0.42 10.22 7.10
CA GLU A 93 0.26 11.56 7.70
C GLU A 93 1.45 11.85 8.62
N LEU A 94 2.30 12.81 8.21
CA LEU A 94 3.41 13.36 9.00
C LEU A 94 3.26 14.88 9.00
N ARG A 95 2.55 15.42 9.99
CA ARG A 95 2.21 16.86 10.00
C ARG A 95 3.42 17.72 10.30
N GLU A 96 4.33 17.24 11.14
CA GLU A 96 5.61 17.87 11.46
C GLU A 96 6.54 18.02 10.26
N CYS A 97 6.35 17.21 9.20
CA CYS A 97 7.09 17.29 7.95
C CYS A 97 6.29 17.91 6.80
N ASP A 98 5.05 18.37 7.05
CA ASP A 98 4.10 18.79 6.02
C ASP A 98 3.92 17.73 4.91
N ILE A 99 3.73 16.46 5.28
CA ILE A 99 3.54 15.34 4.35
C ILE A 99 2.21 14.64 4.61
N VAL A 100 1.43 14.48 3.54
CA VAL A 100 0.27 13.58 3.50
C VAL A 100 0.30 12.70 2.26
N GLY A 101 -0.25 11.50 2.35
CA GLY A 101 -0.34 10.61 1.21
C GLY A 101 -1.49 9.62 1.30
N GLU A 102 -2.05 9.29 0.14
CA GLU A 102 -2.99 8.18 -0.04
C GLU A 102 -2.30 7.10 -0.90
N ILE A 103 -2.59 5.82 -0.63
CA ILE A 103 -1.98 4.69 -1.30
C ILE A 103 -3.06 3.89 -2.02
N LYS A 104 -2.85 3.68 -3.33
CA LYS A 104 -3.75 2.89 -4.16
C LYS A 104 -3.17 1.53 -4.51
N ASN A 105 -3.80 0.52 -3.92
CA ASN A 105 -3.54 -0.90 -4.22
C ASN A 105 -4.45 -1.49 -5.30
N THR A 106 -5.14 -0.63 -6.04
CA THR A 106 -6.14 -1.03 -7.03
C THR A 106 -5.47 -1.43 -8.34
N VAL A 107 -5.71 -2.66 -8.79
CA VAL A 107 -5.45 -3.08 -10.17
C VAL A 107 -6.66 -2.69 -11.04
N PRO A 108 -6.48 -1.98 -12.17
CA PRO A 108 -7.58 -1.63 -13.08
C PRO A 108 -8.37 -2.87 -13.52
N CYS A 109 -9.71 -2.81 -13.44
CA CYS A 109 -10.55 -4.00 -13.65
C CYS A 109 -11.26 -4.04 -15.02
N LYS A 110 -11.17 -3.00 -15.86
CA LYS A 110 -11.79 -3.06 -17.20
C LYS A 110 -10.99 -3.97 -18.11
N LYS A 111 -11.57 -5.13 -18.44
CA LYS A 111 -10.97 -6.14 -19.33
C LYS A 111 -10.79 -5.67 -20.79
N LYS A 112 -11.59 -4.72 -21.28
CA LYS A 112 -11.58 -4.30 -22.70
C LYS A 112 -10.65 -3.12 -23.01
N ASP A 113 -10.47 -2.20 -22.06
CA ASP A 113 -9.77 -0.92 -22.31
C ASP A 113 -8.63 -0.67 -21.31
N ASP A 114 -8.24 -1.70 -20.54
CA ASP A 114 -7.22 -1.63 -19.46
C ASP A 114 -7.45 -0.53 -18.39
N GLY A 115 -8.58 0.18 -18.43
CA GLY A 115 -8.89 1.34 -17.58
C GLY A 115 -9.63 1.03 -16.27
N PHE A 116 -9.94 2.10 -15.54
CA PHE A 116 -10.68 2.00 -14.27
C PHE A 116 -12.19 1.80 -14.47
N GLY A 117 -12.78 0.93 -13.66
CA GLY A 117 -14.24 0.85 -13.48
C GLY A 117 -14.81 2.09 -12.77
N ALA A 118 -16.13 2.31 -12.85
CA ALA A 118 -16.77 3.50 -12.28
C ALA A 118 -16.50 3.65 -10.76
N GLN A 119 -16.58 2.55 -10.00
CA GLN A 119 -16.28 2.56 -8.57
C GLN A 119 -14.81 2.87 -8.27
N GLN A 120 -13.88 2.37 -9.10
CA GLN A 120 -12.46 2.67 -8.96
C GLN A 120 -12.20 4.16 -9.21
N ILE A 121 -12.83 4.75 -10.23
CA ILE A 121 -12.75 6.18 -10.52
C ILE A 121 -13.29 7.00 -9.35
N ALA A 122 -14.47 6.67 -8.83
CA ALA A 122 -15.08 7.39 -7.71
C ALA A 122 -14.20 7.34 -6.45
N SER A 123 -13.60 6.19 -6.18
CA SER A 123 -12.69 6.02 -5.05
C SER A 123 -11.40 6.83 -5.22
N ILE A 124 -10.77 6.79 -6.41
CA ILE A 124 -9.60 7.64 -6.74
C ILE A 124 -9.94 9.12 -6.59
N ASP A 125 -11.10 9.55 -7.09
CA ASP A 125 -11.51 10.95 -7.01
C ASP A 125 -11.69 11.41 -5.57
N SER A 126 -12.26 10.58 -4.70
CA SER A 126 -12.37 10.87 -3.26
C SER A 126 -11.01 11.04 -2.60
N ASP A 127 -10.06 10.15 -2.89
CA ASP A 127 -8.70 10.20 -2.32
C ASP A 127 -7.95 11.45 -2.81
N LEU A 128 -8.02 11.77 -4.10
CA LEU A 128 -7.41 12.98 -4.65
C LEU A 128 -8.05 14.26 -4.09
N GLN A 129 -9.37 14.28 -3.89
CA GLN A 129 -10.06 15.42 -3.30
C GLN A 129 -9.64 15.62 -1.83
N LYS A 130 -9.54 14.53 -1.05
CA LYS A 130 -9.01 14.56 0.32
C LYS A 130 -7.61 15.17 0.36
N LEU A 131 -6.70 14.71 -0.49
CA LEU A 131 -5.34 15.26 -0.58
C LEU A 131 -5.33 16.74 -0.95
N ARG A 132 -6.10 17.15 -1.96
CA ARG A 132 -6.17 18.57 -2.37
C ARG A 132 -6.62 19.46 -1.21
N ASN A 133 -7.62 19.02 -0.46
CA ASN A 133 -8.24 19.80 0.62
C ASN A 133 -7.47 19.74 1.95
N SER A 134 -6.37 18.99 2.03
CA SER A 134 -5.60 18.81 3.29
C SER A 134 -4.94 20.08 3.83
N GLY A 135 -4.71 21.10 3.00
CA GLY A 135 -3.90 22.28 3.35
C GLY A 135 -2.40 22.02 3.49
N VAL A 136 -1.96 20.76 3.45
CA VAL A 136 -0.56 20.33 3.62
C VAL A 136 0.24 20.58 2.34
N LYS A 137 1.54 20.89 2.47
CA LYS A 137 2.40 21.22 1.31
C LYS A 137 2.74 20.02 0.44
N ASN A 138 3.27 18.93 1.02
CA ASN A 138 3.71 17.78 0.26
C ASN A 138 2.59 16.72 0.23
N LYS A 139 2.00 16.51 -0.95
CA LYS A 139 0.87 15.60 -1.15
C LYS A 139 1.27 14.49 -2.11
N PHE A 140 1.10 13.25 -1.71
CA PHE A 140 1.51 12.09 -2.50
C PHE A 140 0.32 11.18 -2.80
N PHE A 141 0.24 10.72 -4.04
CA PHE A 141 -0.64 9.63 -4.42
C PHE A 141 0.23 8.44 -4.82
N PHE A 142 0.41 7.51 -3.89
CA PHE A 142 1.24 6.34 -4.10
C PHE A 142 0.45 5.24 -4.81
N VAL A 143 1.09 4.51 -5.71
CA VAL A 143 0.43 3.43 -6.45
C VAL A 143 1.32 2.20 -6.53
N THR A 144 0.76 1.03 -6.25
CA THR A 144 1.51 -0.24 -6.21
C THR A 144 1.41 -1.07 -7.48
N ASP A 145 0.50 -0.71 -8.38
CA ASP A 145 0.31 -1.38 -9.68
C ASP A 145 0.75 -0.50 -10.86
N LYS A 146 1.47 -1.09 -11.81
CA LYS A 146 1.99 -0.38 -12.98
C LYS A 146 0.87 0.10 -13.91
N LYS A 147 -0.14 -0.72 -14.16
CA LYS A 147 -1.26 -0.32 -15.03
C LYS A 147 -2.05 0.83 -14.40
N CYS A 148 -2.26 0.78 -13.09
CA CYS A 148 -2.86 1.86 -12.32
C CYS A 148 -2.09 3.18 -12.50
N PHE A 149 -0.77 3.14 -12.35
CA PHE A 149 0.09 4.31 -12.56
C PHE A 149 0.01 4.86 -13.98
N ASP A 150 0.08 3.99 -14.98
CA ASP A 150 0.04 4.40 -16.38
C ASP A 150 -1.31 5.07 -16.72
N ASN A 151 -2.44 4.49 -16.30
CA ASN A 151 -3.77 5.08 -16.48
C ASN A 151 -3.93 6.43 -15.75
N LEU A 152 -3.29 6.62 -14.60
CA LEU A 152 -3.35 7.87 -13.85
C LEU A 152 -2.52 9.00 -14.50
N LYS A 153 -1.66 8.68 -15.47
CA LYS A 153 -0.95 9.67 -16.27
C LYS A 153 -1.77 10.20 -17.44
N ASP A 154 -2.91 9.61 -17.76
CA ASP A 154 -3.79 10.09 -18.82
C ASP A 154 -4.34 11.48 -18.52
N GLU A 155 -4.69 12.23 -19.57
CA GLU A 155 -5.19 13.61 -19.48
C GLU A 155 -6.37 13.76 -18.51
N LYS A 156 -7.22 12.73 -18.42
CA LYS A 156 -8.36 12.67 -17.48
C LYS A 156 -7.95 12.88 -16.02
N PHE A 157 -6.78 12.39 -15.63
CA PHE A 157 -6.27 12.45 -14.25
C PHE A 157 -5.17 13.50 -14.06
N LYS A 158 -4.48 13.93 -15.12
CA LYS A 158 -3.45 14.98 -15.02
C LYS A 158 -3.93 16.24 -14.30
N GLN A 159 -5.10 16.77 -14.66
CA GLN A 159 -5.64 17.96 -14.00
C GLN A 159 -6.00 17.68 -12.53
N LYS A 160 -6.46 16.47 -12.24
CA LYS A 160 -6.80 16.01 -10.89
C LYS A 160 -5.55 15.82 -10.01
N LEU A 161 -4.40 15.54 -10.61
CA LEU A 161 -3.13 15.38 -9.91
C LEU A 161 -2.39 16.71 -9.70
N LYS A 162 -2.92 17.85 -10.15
CA LYS A 162 -2.24 19.14 -9.96
C LYS A 162 -1.96 19.41 -8.47
N GLY A 163 -0.68 19.57 -8.12
CA GLY A 163 -0.22 19.77 -6.74
C GLY A 163 -0.19 18.49 -5.89
N ILE A 164 -0.36 17.31 -6.50
CA ILE A 164 -0.22 16.00 -5.89
C ILE A 164 0.80 15.21 -6.72
N GLU A 165 1.85 14.71 -6.07
CA GLU A 165 2.84 13.90 -6.76
C GLU A 165 2.37 12.44 -6.87
N LEU A 166 2.28 11.93 -8.10
CA LEU A 166 1.98 10.53 -8.37
C LEU A 166 3.27 9.70 -8.26
N VAL A 167 3.32 8.78 -7.29
CA VAL A 167 4.54 8.03 -6.96
C VAL A 167 4.34 6.52 -7.20
N PRO A 168 5.11 5.90 -8.09
CA PRO A 168 5.08 4.44 -8.25
C PRO A 168 5.87 3.77 -7.11
N LEU A 169 5.25 2.78 -6.47
CA LEU A 169 5.89 1.93 -5.46
C LEU A 169 6.33 0.56 -6.02
N PHE A 170 6.09 0.30 -7.29
CA PHE A 170 6.57 -0.90 -7.97
C PHE A 170 7.97 -0.67 -8.56
N ASN A 171 8.78 -1.74 -8.61
CA ASN A 171 10.10 -1.80 -9.26
C ASN A 171 11.27 -1.05 -8.60
N GLU A 172 11.21 -0.67 -7.33
CA GLU A 172 12.43 -0.35 -6.59
C GLU A 172 13.19 -1.63 -6.24
N LYS A 173 13.88 -2.23 -7.22
CA LYS A 173 15.02 -3.10 -6.88
C LYS A 173 16.06 -2.19 -6.24
N GLU A 174 16.46 -2.52 -5.01
CA GLU A 174 17.54 -1.83 -4.32
C GLU A 174 18.75 -1.78 -5.27
N ALA A 175 19.20 -0.57 -5.59
CA ALA A 175 20.47 -0.32 -6.27
C ALA A 175 21.61 -0.40 -5.26
#